data_AF-A0A535H852-F1
#
_entry.id   AF-A0A535H852-F1
#
_cell.length_a   1.000
_cell.length_b   1.000
_cell.length_c   1.000
_cell.angle_alpha   90.00
_cell.angle_beta   90.00
_cell.angle_gamma   90.00
#
_symmetry.space_group_name_H-M   'P 1'
#
loop_
_entity.id
_entity.type
_entity.pdbx_description
1 polymer ?
#
loop_
_entity_poly.entity_id
_entity_poly.type
_entity_poly.pdbx_seq_one_letter_code
_entity_poly.pdbx_strand_id
1 'polypeptide(L)'
;MAQVPPLPIGPSAGGVPQLSVETTVQQERDLAQPGVRPDEFGQAPELGFWRLSVMRFLHHRVATGALIILGVIVLSAIIVPIITGDLYRIQDYRHPFKPPFQSFQHVLGTDDLGRDEFARLLRGARVSIMVGVLAVTGYLLIGGTLGALAGYYGGWLDNALMRFTDIIISAPFLLVVIAVTAATGGVRLSTVIIVIAATGWYEIGRLMRAQFLVLREQ
;
A
#
# COMPACT_ATOMS: atom_id res chain seq x y z
N MET A 1 -61.41 23.00 -9.82
CA MET A 1 -60.37 23.69 -9.02
C MET A 1 -59.03 23.46 -9.69
N ALA A 2 -58.39 24.57 -10.08
CA ALA A 2 -57.01 24.78 -10.52
C ALA A 2 -56.44 23.98 -11.71
N GLN A 3 -56.48 24.65 -12.87
CA GLN A 3 -55.52 24.51 -13.97
C GLN A 3 -54.14 25.04 -13.55
N VAL A 4 -53.05 24.50 -14.12
CA VAL A 4 -51.81 25.23 -14.34
C VAL A 4 -51.32 24.96 -15.78
N PRO A 5 -51.35 25.95 -16.68
CA PRO A 5 -50.61 25.95 -17.96
C PRO A 5 -49.40 26.91 -17.89
N PRO A 6 -48.59 27.09 -18.97
CA PRO A 6 -47.81 26.15 -19.77
C PRO A 6 -46.27 26.41 -19.68
N LEU A 7 -45.47 25.56 -20.35
CA LEU A 7 -44.01 25.66 -20.57
C LEU A 7 -43.57 27.03 -21.12
N PRO A 8 -42.35 27.52 -20.81
CA PRO A 8 -41.21 27.36 -21.74
C PRO A 8 -39.87 27.23 -20.95
N ILE A 9 -38.65 27.00 -21.46
CA ILE A 9 -37.92 27.50 -22.63
C ILE A 9 -36.68 26.58 -22.77
N GLY A 10 -36.45 25.95 -23.92
CA GLY A 10 -35.06 25.70 -24.36
C GLY A 10 -34.51 27.01 -24.93
N PRO A 11 -33.23 27.37 -24.77
CA PRO A 11 -32.16 26.74 -25.56
C PRO A 11 -30.88 26.56 -24.69
N SER A 12 -29.78 25.91 -25.05
CA SER A 12 -29.15 25.64 -26.33
C SER A 12 -27.92 24.77 -26.06
N ALA A 13 -27.53 23.98 -27.07
CA ALA A 13 -26.16 23.56 -27.37
C ALA A 13 -25.51 22.51 -26.44
N GLY A 14 -25.39 21.29 -26.99
CA GLY A 14 -24.44 20.28 -26.52
C GLY A 14 -25.01 18.87 -26.66
N GLY A 15 -24.89 18.29 -27.86
CA GLY A 15 -25.52 17.03 -28.24
C GLY A 15 -25.29 15.87 -27.27
N VAL A 16 -26.38 15.26 -26.82
CA VAL A 16 -26.35 13.89 -26.32
C VAL A 16 -26.14 13.00 -27.54
N PRO A 17 -25.08 12.18 -27.62
CA PRO A 17 -24.83 11.36 -28.79
C PRO A 17 -25.93 10.32 -28.91
N GLN A 18 -26.76 10.41 -29.96
CA GLN A 18 -27.66 9.34 -30.41
C GLN A 18 -26.91 8.07 -30.89
N LEU A 19 -25.58 8.05 -30.71
CA LEU A 19 -24.65 7.06 -31.23
C LEU A 19 -24.68 5.69 -30.55
N SER A 20 -25.44 5.46 -29.47
CA SER A 20 -25.39 4.15 -28.75
C SER A 20 -26.42 3.12 -29.22
N VAL A 21 -27.54 3.54 -29.83
CA VAL A 21 -28.59 2.59 -30.25
C VAL A 21 -28.36 2.14 -31.69
N GLU A 22 -28.03 3.05 -32.60
CA GLU A 22 -27.72 2.71 -33.99
C GLU A 22 -26.45 1.86 -34.11
N THR A 23 -25.42 2.10 -33.29
CA THR A 23 -24.19 1.27 -33.29
C THR A 23 -24.45 -0.15 -32.82
N THR A 24 -25.28 -0.35 -31.79
CA THR A 24 -25.60 -1.68 -31.27
C THR A 24 -26.40 -2.50 -32.30
N VAL A 25 -27.36 -1.87 -32.98
CA VAL A 25 -28.18 -2.51 -34.02
C VAL A 25 -27.37 -2.78 -35.30
N GLN A 26 -26.47 -1.87 -35.66
CA GLN A 26 -25.58 -2.07 -36.82
C GLN A 26 -24.57 -3.20 -36.54
N GLN A 27 -24.05 -3.29 -35.31
CA GLN A 27 -23.11 -4.31 -34.88
C GLN A 27 -23.74 -5.71 -34.82
N GLU A 28 -24.99 -5.85 -34.37
CA GLU A 28 -25.74 -7.12 -34.49
C GLU A 28 -26.01 -7.52 -35.94
N ARG A 29 -26.29 -6.54 -36.83
CA ARG A 29 -26.47 -6.80 -38.26
C ARG A 29 -25.19 -7.23 -38.96
N ASP A 30 -24.05 -6.69 -38.56
CA ASP A 30 -22.74 -7.05 -39.12
C ASP A 30 -22.27 -8.43 -38.61
N LEU A 31 -22.60 -8.80 -37.37
CA LEU A 31 -22.38 -10.16 -36.83
C LEU A 31 -23.28 -11.22 -37.48
N ALA A 32 -24.44 -10.81 -38.01
CA ALA A 32 -25.38 -11.69 -38.72
C ALA A 32 -25.02 -11.90 -40.19
N GLN A 33 -23.95 -11.28 -40.72
CA GLN A 33 -23.49 -11.52 -42.09
C GLN A 33 -22.79 -12.90 -42.18
N PRO A 34 -23.33 -13.86 -42.96
CA PRO A 34 -22.75 -15.18 -43.09
C PRO A 34 -21.50 -15.10 -43.96
N GLY A 35 -20.34 -14.96 -43.33
CA GLY A 35 -19.04 -14.89 -44.01
C GLY A 35 -17.95 -14.15 -43.25
N VAL A 36 -18.29 -13.35 -42.23
CA VAL A 36 -17.29 -12.67 -41.40
C VAL A 36 -16.73 -13.67 -40.39
N ARG A 37 -15.51 -14.07 -40.68
CA ARG A 37 -14.74 -15.04 -39.91
C ARG A 37 -14.27 -14.34 -38.62
N PRO A 38 -14.53 -14.87 -37.41
CA PRO A 38 -14.18 -14.22 -36.14
C PRO A 38 -12.69 -13.85 -36.00
N ASP A 39 -11.83 -14.44 -36.84
CA ASP A 39 -10.40 -14.21 -36.97
C ASP A 39 -10.01 -12.93 -37.75
N GLU A 40 -10.93 -12.29 -38.48
CA GLU A 40 -10.66 -11.03 -39.21
C GLU A 40 -10.73 -9.77 -38.32
N PHE A 41 -11.40 -9.85 -37.17
CA PHE A 41 -11.29 -8.83 -36.13
C PHE A 41 -9.97 -9.04 -35.41
N GLY A 42 -8.89 -8.52 -36.01
CA GLY A 42 -7.51 -8.68 -35.56
C GLY A 42 -7.42 -8.72 -34.04
N GLN A 43 -6.88 -9.83 -33.52
CA GLN A 43 -6.62 -10.04 -32.11
C GLN A 43 -5.96 -8.78 -31.56
N ALA A 44 -6.72 -7.97 -30.81
CA ALA A 44 -6.15 -6.85 -30.08
C ALA A 44 -5.02 -7.49 -29.25
N PRO A 45 -3.77 -7.00 -29.33
CA PRO A 45 -2.68 -7.64 -28.64
C PRO A 45 -3.10 -7.79 -27.19
N GLU A 46 -3.16 -9.02 -26.69
CA GLU A 46 -3.48 -9.30 -25.30
C GLU A 46 -2.32 -8.76 -24.46
N LEU A 47 -2.32 -7.44 -24.27
CA LEU A 47 -1.40 -6.75 -23.40
C LEU A 47 -1.63 -7.38 -22.04
N GLY A 48 -0.63 -8.11 -21.54
CA GLY A 48 -0.77 -8.85 -20.29
C GLY A 48 -1.30 -7.95 -19.17
N PHE A 49 -2.13 -8.52 -18.29
CA PHE A 49 -2.83 -7.82 -17.19
C PHE A 49 -1.97 -6.76 -16.50
N TRP A 50 -0.72 -7.08 -16.20
CA TRP A 50 0.26 -6.17 -15.59
C TRP A 50 0.54 -4.91 -16.41
N ARG A 51 0.68 -5.05 -17.72
CA ARG A 51 0.95 -3.93 -18.62
C ARG A 51 -0.25 -3.00 -18.71
N LEU A 52 -1.46 -3.54 -18.78
CA LEU A 52 -2.70 -2.77 -18.78
C LEU A 52 -2.89 -2.03 -17.44
N SER A 53 -2.64 -2.69 -16.30
CA SER A 53 -2.72 -2.06 -14.99
C SER A 53 -1.71 -0.92 -14.82
N VAL A 54 -0.46 -1.10 -15.26
CA VAL A 54 0.57 -0.05 -15.21
C VAL A 54 0.21 1.13 -16.12
N MET A 55 -0.21 0.88 -17.35
CA MET A 55 -0.63 1.94 -18.27
C MET A 55 -1.83 2.73 -17.72
N ARG A 56 -2.82 2.03 -17.15
CA ARG A 56 -3.98 2.66 -16.53
C ARG A 56 -3.62 3.46 -15.27
N PHE A 57 -2.72 2.93 -14.45
CA PHE A 57 -2.22 3.62 -13.25
C PHE A 57 -1.46 4.90 -13.60
N LEU A 58 -0.54 4.85 -14.57
CA LEU A 58 0.26 6.00 -14.99
C LEU A 58 -0.58 7.09 -15.70
N HIS A 59 -1.68 6.69 -16.34
CA HIS A 59 -2.62 7.64 -16.94
C HIS A 59 -3.45 8.40 -15.88
N HIS A 60 -3.60 7.84 -14.68
CA HIS A 60 -4.36 8.45 -13.61
C HIS A 60 -3.52 9.49 -12.85
N ARG A 61 -3.75 10.78 -13.14
CA ARG A 61 -2.94 11.91 -12.63
C ARG A 61 -2.71 11.89 -11.12
N VAL A 62 -3.74 11.55 -10.35
CA VAL A 62 -3.66 11.47 -8.87
C VAL A 62 -2.77 10.30 -8.43
N ALA A 63 -2.86 9.16 -9.12
CA ALA A 63 -2.10 7.97 -8.78
C ALA A 63 -0.61 8.15 -9.09
N THR A 64 -0.31 8.72 -10.26
CA THR A 64 1.05 9.09 -10.66
C THR A 64 1.65 10.15 -9.75
N GLY A 65 0.87 11.18 -9.36
CA GLY A 65 1.32 12.19 -8.41
C GLY A 65 1.68 11.61 -7.05
N ALA A 66 0.84 10.73 -6.49
CA ALA A 66 1.12 10.04 -5.24
C ALA A 66 2.37 9.15 -5.33
N LEU A 67 2.56 8.44 -6.45
CA LEU A 67 3.74 7.63 -6.69
C LEU A 67 5.02 8.47 -6.73
N ILE A 68 5.00 9.64 -7.38
CA ILE A 68 6.15 10.55 -7.44
C ILE A 68 6.49 11.06 -6.03
N ILE A 69 5.50 11.52 -5.27
CA ILE A 69 5.71 12.02 -3.90
C ILE A 69 6.29 10.92 -3.02
N LEU A 70 5.71 9.72 -3.04
CA LEU A 70 6.21 8.56 -2.30
C LEU A 70 7.64 8.22 -2.72
N GLY A 71 7.93 8.20 -4.02
CA GLY A 71 9.26 7.96 -4.55
C GLY A 71 10.28 8.96 -4.03
N VAL A 72 9.95 10.25 -4.02
CA VAL A 72 10.81 11.31 -3.47
C VAL A 72 11.03 11.13 -1.96
N ILE A 73 10.00 10.77 -1.20
CA ILE A 73 10.13 10.51 0.24
C ILE A 73 11.05 9.31 0.50
N VAL A 74 10.85 8.20 -0.22
CA VAL A 74 11.68 7.00 -0.05
C VAL A 74 13.13 7.27 -0.46
N LEU A 75 13.33 7.93 -1.60
CA LEU A 75 14.68 8.29 -2.07
C LEU A 75 15.37 9.25 -1.11
N SER A 76 14.68 10.28 -0.62
CA SER A 76 15.27 11.21 0.35
C SER A 76 15.59 10.53 1.69
N ALA A 77 14.74 9.64 2.18
CA ALA A 77 14.99 8.86 3.39
C ALA A 77 16.21 7.93 3.26
N ILE A 78 16.51 7.43 2.07
CA ILE A 78 17.69 6.58 1.85
C ILE A 78 18.94 7.44 1.62
N ILE A 79 18.89 8.38 0.69
CA ILE A 79 20.05 9.12 0.19
C ILE A 79 20.53 10.16 1.21
N VAL A 80 19.64 10.97 1.78
CA VAL A 80 20.05 12.09 2.62
C VAL A 80 20.78 11.63 3.88
N PRO A 81 20.31 10.63 4.66
CA PRO A 81 21.05 10.16 5.83
C PRO A 81 22.38 9.46 5.50
N ILE A 82 22.62 9.08 4.23
CA ILE A 82 23.93 8.57 3.80
C ILE A 82 24.89 9.75 3.59
N ILE A 83 24.40 10.86 3.00
CA ILE A 83 25.20 12.05 2.73
C ILE A 83 25.47 12.84 4.01
N THR A 84 24.46 13.06 4.85
CA THR A 84 24.55 13.88 6.07
C THR A 84 25.19 13.13 7.25
N GLY A 85 25.36 11.81 7.13
CA GLY A 85 25.99 10.99 8.16
C GLY A 85 25.30 11.12 9.53
N ASP A 86 26.07 11.55 10.53
CA ASP A 86 25.61 11.67 11.92
C ASP A 86 25.06 13.05 12.30
N LEU A 87 24.75 13.92 11.33
CA LEU A 87 24.18 15.25 11.59
C LEU A 87 22.93 15.23 12.50
N TYR A 88 22.13 14.17 12.40
CA TYR A 88 20.93 13.96 13.25
C TYR A 88 21.25 13.82 14.75
N ARG A 89 22.51 13.54 15.13
CA ARG A 89 22.96 13.31 16.50
C ARG A 89 23.71 14.51 17.08
N ILE A 90 24.30 15.35 16.23
CA ILE A 90 25.12 16.49 16.63
C ILE A 90 24.25 17.51 17.36
N GLN A 91 24.72 17.95 18.53
CA GLN A 91 24.06 18.96 19.35
C GLN A 91 24.75 20.31 19.15
N ASP A 92 23.98 21.33 18.82
CA ASP A 92 24.45 22.72 18.77
C ASP A 92 23.67 23.59 19.76
N TYR A 93 24.15 23.60 21.01
CA TYR A 93 23.57 24.39 22.10
C TYR A 93 23.57 25.91 21.84
N ARG A 94 24.25 26.40 20.81
CA ARG A 94 24.22 27.83 20.43
C ARG A 94 22.95 28.22 19.69
N HIS A 95 22.21 27.23 19.18
CA HIS A 95 21.06 27.45 18.31
C HIS A 95 19.86 26.53 18.64
N PRO A 96 19.37 26.53 19.90
CA PRO A 96 18.18 25.76 20.25
C PRO A 96 16.90 26.41 19.70
N PHE A 97 15.86 25.61 19.47
CA PHE A 97 14.52 26.06 19.10
C PHE A 97 14.46 26.97 17.85
N LYS A 98 15.30 26.72 16.84
CA LYS A 98 15.15 27.42 15.56
C LYS A 98 13.82 27.01 14.93
N PRO A 99 12.97 27.97 14.51
CA PRO A 99 11.72 27.65 13.82
C PRO A 99 12.00 27.17 12.38
N PRO A 100 11.03 26.48 11.75
CA PRO A 100 11.19 25.95 10.41
C PRO A 100 11.32 27.06 9.35
N PHE A 101 11.99 26.74 8.25
CA PHE A 101 12.18 27.56 7.04
C PHE A 101 12.93 28.89 7.24
N GLN A 102 13.60 29.10 8.37
CA GLN A 102 14.43 30.29 8.59
C GLN A 102 15.91 30.13 8.17
N SER A 103 16.39 28.89 8.04
CA SER A 103 17.78 28.61 7.67
C SER A 103 17.86 27.44 6.70
N PHE A 104 18.70 27.56 5.68
CA PHE A 104 19.04 26.46 4.78
C PHE A 104 19.86 25.36 5.48
N GLN A 105 20.52 25.68 6.60
CA GLN A 105 21.24 24.68 7.39
C GLN A 105 20.30 23.82 8.23
N HIS A 106 19.20 24.40 8.72
CA HIS A 106 18.17 23.72 9.51
C HIS A 106 16.79 23.97 8.91
N VAL A 107 16.49 23.28 7.80
CA VAL A 107 15.30 23.55 6.99
C VAL A 107 14.01 23.41 7.81
N LEU A 108 13.93 22.40 8.68
CA LEU A 108 12.78 22.20 9.58
C LEU A 108 13.03 22.71 11.00
N GLY A 109 14.10 23.47 11.22
CA GLY A 109 14.45 23.99 12.53
C GLY A 109 15.26 23.02 13.39
N THR A 110 15.36 23.35 14.68
CA THR A 110 16.15 22.59 15.67
C THR A 110 15.35 22.29 16.94
N ASP A 111 15.72 21.19 17.62
CA ASP A 111 15.17 20.84 18.93
C ASP A 111 15.76 21.69 20.08
N ASP A 112 15.38 21.32 21.31
CA ASP A 112 15.87 21.90 22.56
C ASP A 112 17.38 21.77 22.74
N LEU A 113 18.01 20.81 22.06
CA LEU A 113 19.44 20.52 22.08
C LEU A 113 20.16 21.05 20.82
N GLY A 114 19.45 21.80 19.96
CA GLY A 114 19.98 22.36 18.73
C GLY A 114 20.24 21.32 17.63
N ARG A 115 19.65 20.13 17.71
CA ARG A 115 19.78 19.09 16.68
C ARG A 115 18.89 19.38 15.49
N ASP A 116 19.35 19.00 14.31
CA ASP A 116 18.60 19.20 13.06
C ASP A 116 17.38 18.27 12.94
N GLU A 117 16.17 18.84 12.96
CA GLU A 117 14.92 18.07 12.88
C GLU A 117 14.69 17.44 11.50
N PHE A 118 15.14 18.07 10.43
CA PHE A 118 15.02 17.51 9.08
C PHE A 118 15.88 16.24 8.93
N ALA A 119 17.12 16.28 9.41
CA ALA A 119 18.00 15.12 9.43
C ALA A 119 17.45 13.99 10.31
N ARG A 120 16.86 14.32 11.47
CA ARG A 120 16.21 13.34 12.36
C ARG A 120 14.99 12.69 11.73
N LEU A 121 14.14 13.46 11.07
CA LEU A 121 12.96 12.96 10.37
C LEU A 121 13.34 12.00 9.25
N LEU A 122 14.35 12.34 8.43
CA LEU A 122 14.80 11.45 7.35
C LEU A 122 15.50 10.21 7.88
N ARG A 123 16.27 10.31 8.97
CA ARG A 123 16.84 9.15 9.65
C ARG A 123 15.74 8.24 10.21
N GLY A 124 14.71 8.81 10.80
CA GLY A 124 13.52 8.09 11.28
C GLY A 124 12.78 7.39 10.14
N ALA A 125 12.55 8.09 9.02
CA ALA A 125 11.92 7.52 7.82
C ALA A 125 12.70 6.32 7.28
N ARG A 126 14.04 6.39 7.22
CA ARG A 126 14.89 5.26 6.82
C ARG A 126 14.69 4.04 7.71
N VAL A 127 14.66 4.27 9.04
CA VAL A 127 14.43 3.20 10.01
C VAL A 127 13.03 2.60 9.83
N SER A 128 11.99 3.43 9.67
CA SER A 128 10.61 2.97 9.45
C SER A 128 10.47 2.13 8.19
N ILE A 129 11.10 2.52 7.08
CA ILE A 129 11.11 1.74 5.83
C ILE A 129 11.77 0.39 6.06
N MET A 130 12.94 0.36 6.72
CA MET A 130 13.66 -0.88 7.00
C MET A 130 12.85 -1.82 7.90
N VAL A 131 12.24 -1.29 8.95
CA VAL A 131 11.36 -2.07 9.83
C VAL A 131 10.18 -2.62 9.06
N GLY A 132 9.51 -1.79 8.24
CA GLY A 132 8.36 -2.22 7.42
C GLY A 132 8.72 -3.35 6.47
N VAL A 133 9.80 -3.22 5.70
CA VAL A 133 10.23 -4.24 4.73
C VAL A 133 10.60 -5.56 5.42
N LEU A 134 11.40 -5.50 6.50
CA LEU A 134 11.85 -6.70 7.19
C LEU A 134 10.71 -7.38 7.96
N ALA A 135 9.81 -6.61 8.57
CA ALA A 135 8.61 -7.13 9.22
C ALA A 135 7.69 -7.83 8.22
N VAL A 136 7.37 -7.19 7.09
CA VAL A 136 6.51 -7.79 6.04
C VAL A 136 7.13 -9.04 5.46
N THR A 137 8.45 -9.06 5.26
CA THR A 137 9.17 -10.28 4.85
C THR A 137 8.93 -11.40 5.88
N GLY A 138 9.07 -11.10 7.17
CA GLY A 138 8.74 -12.03 8.24
C GLY A 138 7.27 -12.49 8.22
N TYR A 139 6.33 -11.59 7.94
CA TYR A 139 4.91 -11.93 7.81
C TYR A 139 4.65 -12.90 6.67
N LEU A 140 5.27 -12.69 5.52
CA LEU A 140 5.15 -13.58 4.36
C LEU A 140 5.76 -14.95 4.65
N LEU A 141 6.92 -14.99 5.32
CA LEU A 141 7.56 -16.25 5.67
C LEU A 141 6.77 -17.03 6.72
N ILE A 142 6.37 -16.41 7.82
CA ILE A 142 5.66 -17.09 8.92
C ILE A 142 4.18 -17.28 8.55
N GLY A 143 3.49 -16.18 8.26
CA GLY A 143 2.06 -16.21 7.94
C GLY A 143 1.78 -16.92 6.63
N GLY A 144 2.58 -16.67 5.59
CA GLY A 144 2.38 -17.36 4.31
C GLY A 144 2.55 -18.88 4.43
N THR A 145 3.56 -19.36 5.15
CA THR A 145 3.75 -20.81 5.34
C THR A 145 2.68 -21.42 6.24
N LEU A 146 2.42 -20.84 7.41
CA LEU A 146 1.40 -21.37 8.34
C LEU A 146 -0.01 -21.30 7.75
N GLY A 147 -0.34 -20.22 7.06
CA GLY A 147 -1.60 -20.04 6.35
C GLY A 147 -1.78 -21.04 5.21
N ALA A 148 -0.74 -21.25 4.40
CA ALA A 148 -0.75 -22.26 3.35
C ALA A 148 -0.93 -23.67 3.91
N LEU A 149 -0.20 -24.03 4.97
CA LEU A 149 -0.34 -25.33 5.65
C LEU A 149 -1.76 -25.53 6.21
N ALA A 150 -2.30 -24.52 6.88
CA ALA A 150 -3.65 -24.56 7.43
C ALA A 150 -4.71 -24.73 6.33
N GLY A 151 -4.64 -23.94 5.26
CA GLY A 151 -5.60 -24.01 4.16
C GLY A 151 -5.49 -25.30 3.33
N TYR A 152 -4.27 -25.77 3.07
CA TYR A 152 -4.01 -26.97 2.27
C TYR A 152 -4.51 -28.25 2.96
N TYR A 153 -4.07 -28.50 4.19
CA TYR A 153 -4.44 -29.74 4.91
C TYR A 153 -5.84 -29.67 5.53
N GLY A 154 -6.30 -28.49 5.95
CA GLY A 154 -7.60 -28.33 6.60
C GLY A 154 -7.75 -29.10 7.93
N GLY A 155 -8.99 -29.25 8.36
CA GLY A 155 -9.38 -30.12 9.48
C GLY A 155 -8.71 -29.76 10.81
N TRP A 156 -8.09 -30.75 11.45
CA TRP A 156 -7.49 -30.58 12.78
C TRP A 156 -6.25 -29.67 12.76
N LEU A 157 -5.44 -29.72 11.68
CA LEU A 157 -4.22 -28.94 11.57
C LEU A 157 -4.55 -27.44 11.43
N ASP A 158 -5.53 -27.13 10.60
CA ASP A 158 -6.08 -25.78 10.48
C ASP A 158 -6.56 -25.24 11.82
N ASN A 159 -7.39 -26.01 12.54
CA ASN A 159 -7.87 -25.61 13.86
C ASN A 159 -6.72 -25.40 14.87
N ALA A 160 -5.71 -26.28 14.88
CA ALA A 160 -4.55 -26.13 15.77
C ALA A 160 -3.75 -24.86 15.47
N LEU A 161 -3.47 -24.58 14.19
CA LEU A 161 -2.72 -23.40 13.76
C LEU A 161 -3.50 -22.10 14.00
N MET A 162 -4.81 -22.10 13.76
CA MET A 162 -5.66 -20.93 14.05
C MET A 162 -5.74 -20.67 15.54
N ARG A 163 -5.85 -21.71 16.38
CA ARG A 163 -5.81 -21.55 17.84
C ARG A 163 -4.46 -21.04 18.35
N PHE A 164 -3.35 -21.50 17.78
CA PHE A 164 -2.04 -20.96 18.09
C PHE A 164 -1.94 -19.47 17.74
N THR A 165 -2.48 -19.09 16.58
CA THR A 165 -2.56 -17.69 16.15
C THR A 165 -3.39 -16.85 17.13
N ASP A 166 -4.54 -17.38 17.58
CA ASP A 166 -5.43 -16.72 18.53
C ASP A 166 -4.75 -16.49 19.90
N ILE A 167 -3.88 -17.41 20.35
CA ILE A 167 -3.06 -17.23 21.55
C ILE A 167 -2.08 -16.07 21.37
N ILE A 168 -1.41 -15.96 20.22
CA ILE A 168 -0.44 -14.87 19.96
C ILE A 168 -1.13 -13.51 19.98
N ILE A 169 -2.28 -13.36 19.29
CA ILE A 169 -3.00 -12.08 19.22
C ILE A 169 -3.66 -11.71 20.55
N SER A 170 -3.85 -12.67 21.47
CA SER A 170 -4.39 -12.39 22.79
C SER A 170 -3.44 -11.57 23.68
N ALA A 171 -2.14 -11.61 23.37
CA ALA A 171 -1.13 -10.84 24.08
C ALA A 171 -1.10 -9.39 23.57
N PRO A 172 -1.24 -8.37 24.44
CA PRO A 172 -1.09 -6.98 24.02
C PRO A 172 0.29 -6.71 23.45
N PHE A 173 0.35 -6.19 22.22
CA PHE A 173 1.60 -5.94 21.49
C PHE A 173 2.65 -5.20 22.34
N LEU A 174 2.22 -4.13 23.03
CA LEU A 174 3.10 -3.33 23.87
C LEU A 174 3.74 -4.15 25.00
N LEU A 175 2.98 -5.07 25.61
CA LEU A 175 3.50 -5.93 26.68
C LEU A 175 4.56 -6.90 26.15
N VAL A 176 4.34 -7.48 24.96
CA VAL A 176 5.35 -8.36 24.32
C VAL A 176 6.63 -7.59 24.04
N VAL A 177 6.53 -6.39 23.47
CA VAL A 177 7.70 -5.55 23.17
C VAL A 177 8.47 -5.21 24.44
N ILE A 178 7.79 -4.78 25.51
CA ILE A 178 8.45 -4.44 26.78
C ILE A 178 9.10 -5.67 27.42
N ALA A 179 8.40 -6.80 27.47
CA ALA A 179 8.93 -8.03 28.06
C ALA A 179 10.18 -8.53 27.33
N VAL A 180 10.16 -8.57 25.99
CA VAL A 180 11.31 -9.01 25.20
C VAL A 180 12.46 -8.00 25.31
N THR A 181 12.17 -6.70 25.30
CA THR A 181 13.18 -5.65 25.50
C THR A 181 13.86 -5.76 26.86
N ALA A 182 13.08 -5.97 27.92
CA ALA A 182 13.60 -6.17 29.28
C ALA A 182 14.46 -7.44 29.36
N ALA A 183 14.00 -8.54 28.75
CA ALA A 183 14.73 -9.81 28.74
C ALA A 183 16.03 -9.74 27.91
N THR A 184 16.07 -8.94 26.84
CA THR A 184 17.25 -8.79 25.96
C THR A 184 18.22 -7.68 26.39
N GLY A 185 17.94 -7.01 27.53
CA GLY A 185 18.82 -6.00 28.11
C GLY A 185 18.82 -4.65 27.39
N GLY A 186 17.76 -4.32 26.65
CA GLY A 186 17.58 -3.00 26.05
C GLY A 186 16.89 -2.98 24.69
N VAL A 187 16.52 -1.77 24.23
CA VAL A 187 15.84 -1.57 22.95
C VAL A 187 16.86 -1.64 21.81
N ARG A 188 16.78 -2.71 21.01
CA ARG A 188 17.54 -2.85 19.77
C ARG A 188 16.58 -2.91 18.59
N LEU A 189 17.01 -2.34 17.48
CA LEU A 189 16.22 -2.33 16.25
C LEU A 189 15.88 -3.75 15.77
N SER A 190 16.83 -4.68 15.89
CA SER A 190 16.62 -6.10 15.58
C SER A 190 15.54 -6.74 16.45
N THR A 191 15.53 -6.43 17.76
CA THR A 191 14.53 -6.96 18.70
C THR A 191 13.13 -6.50 18.31
N VAL A 192 12.97 -5.20 17.98
CA VAL A 192 11.68 -4.65 17.55
C VAL A 192 11.21 -5.31 16.25
N ILE A 193 12.10 -5.48 15.26
CA ILE A 193 11.77 -6.14 13.99
C ILE A 193 11.30 -7.58 14.22
N ILE A 194 12.03 -8.35 15.04
CA ILE A 194 11.70 -9.75 15.34
C ILE A 194 10.35 -9.85 16.04
N VAL A 195 10.10 -9.01 17.05
CA VAL A 195 8.82 -9.01 17.78
C VAL A 195 7.68 -8.68 16.84
N ILE A 196 7.80 -7.61 16.05
CA ILE A 196 6.80 -7.22 15.05
C ILE A 196 6.53 -8.39 14.12
N ALA A 197 7.56 -8.95 13.47
CA ALA A 197 7.44 -10.08 12.55
C ALA A 197 6.76 -11.30 13.17
N ALA A 198 7.11 -11.64 14.41
CA ALA A 198 6.60 -12.80 15.13
C ALA A 198 5.17 -12.65 15.66
N THR A 199 4.68 -11.41 15.84
CA THR A 199 3.31 -11.17 16.33
C THR A 199 2.34 -10.70 15.26
N GLY A 200 2.82 -10.04 14.20
CA GLY A 200 1.98 -9.39 13.18
C GLY A 200 1.61 -10.25 11.97
N TRP A 201 2.13 -11.47 11.86
CA TRP A 201 1.95 -12.33 10.68
C TRP A 201 0.52 -12.88 10.50
N TYR A 202 -0.35 -12.76 11.52
CA TYR A 202 -1.68 -13.38 11.54
C TYR A 202 -2.58 -12.93 10.38
N GLU A 203 -2.51 -11.67 9.93
CA GLU A 203 -3.34 -11.15 8.83
C GLU A 203 -2.98 -11.84 7.51
N ILE A 204 -1.69 -11.89 7.20
CA ILE A 204 -1.16 -12.58 6.02
C ILE A 204 -1.47 -14.08 6.10
N GLY A 205 -1.34 -14.69 7.28
CA GLY A 205 -1.67 -16.10 7.46
C GLY A 205 -3.14 -16.42 7.24
N ARG A 206 -4.05 -15.59 7.75
CA ARG A 206 -5.50 -15.75 7.52
C ARG A 206 -5.87 -15.53 6.05
N LEU A 207 -5.24 -14.56 5.38
CA LEU A 207 -5.44 -14.32 3.95
C LEU A 207 -4.97 -15.53 3.13
N MET A 208 -3.76 -16.03 3.38
CA MET A 208 -3.21 -17.17 2.64
C MET A 208 -4.04 -18.44 2.88
N ARG A 209 -4.45 -18.69 4.12
CA ARG A 209 -5.38 -19.79 4.44
C ARG A 209 -6.68 -19.69 3.62
N ALA A 210 -7.28 -18.50 3.54
CA ALA A 210 -8.50 -18.29 2.77
C ALA A 210 -8.29 -18.60 1.27
N GLN A 211 -7.17 -18.17 0.68
CA GLN A 211 -6.85 -18.48 -0.73
C GLN A 211 -6.72 -19.99 -0.98
N PHE A 212 -6.03 -20.71 -0.10
CA PHE A 212 -5.89 -22.17 -0.23
C PHE A 212 -7.21 -22.93 -0.03
N LEU A 213 -8.08 -22.45 0.87
CA LEU A 213 -9.41 -23.03 1.04
C LEU A 213 -10.26 -22.86 -0.22
N VAL A 214 -10.25 -21.66 -0.82
CA VAL A 214 -10.96 -21.39 -2.09
C VAL A 214 -10.46 -22.32 -3.19
N LEU A 215 -9.14 -22.51 -3.31
CA LEU A 215 -8.55 -23.41 -4.31
C LEU A 215 -8.86 -24.89 -4.08
N ARG A 216 -9.15 -25.30 -2.84
CA ARG A 216 -9.54 -26.67 -2.52
C ARG A 216 -11.01 -26.96 -2.83
N GLU A 217 -11.85 -25.92 -2.78
CA GLU A 217 -13.28 -26.01 -3.06
C GLU A 217 -13.63 -25.86 -4.54
N GLN A 218 -12.69 -25.37 -5.36
CA GLN A 218 -12.74 -25.38 -6.83
C GLN A 218 -12.39 -26.75 -7.40
#